data_AF-A0A4P6GBL5-F1
#
_entry.id   AF-A0A4P6GBL5-F1
#
_cell.length_a   1.000
_cell.length_b   1.000
_cell.length_c   1.000
_cell.angle_alpha   90.00
_cell.angle_beta   90.00
_cell.angle_gamma   90.00
#
_symmetry.space_group_name_H-M   'P 1'
#
loop_
_entity.id
_entity.type
_entity.pdbx_description
1 polymer ?
#
loop_
_entity_poly.entity_id
_entity_poly.type
_entity_poly.pdbx_seq_one_letter_code
_entity_poly.pdbx_strand_id
1 'polypeptide(L)' 'MTERHEEHKETLSNGCKIEVKAEILRDGSLKMSIGVYRPDGSVIEEDEHPSPHLLDLEGAMDWAIDIAKGIGNKQHTL' A
#
# COMPACT_ATOMS: atom_id res chain seq x y z
N MET A 1 25.49 4.40 -1.12
CA MET A 1 24.22 4.59 -0.40
C MET A 1 23.18 3.85 -1.20
N THR A 2 22.61 2.80 -0.65
CA THR A 2 21.60 2.00 -1.33
C THR A 2 20.24 2.54 -0.91
N GLU A 3 19.52 3.17 -1.82
CA GLU A 3 18.09 3.48 -1.61
C GLU A 3 17.38 2.14 -1.38
N ARG A 4 16.76 1.96 -0.21
CA ARG A 4 15.95 0.79 0.11
C ARG A 4 14.50 1.16 -0.17
N HIS A 5 13.93 0.48 -1.15
CA HIS A 5 12.52 0.55 -1.47
C HIS A 5 11.93 -0.87 -1.40
N GLU A 6 10.75 -0.98 -0.83
CA GLU A 6 9.95 -2.21 -0.80
C GLU A 6 8.63 -1.95 -1.51
N GLU A 7 8.21 -2.93 -2.31
CA GLU A 7 6.96 -2.88 -3.04
C GLU A 7 6.23 -4.22 -2.85
N HIS A 8 4.95 -4.15 -2.50
CA HIS A 8 4.07 -5.29 -2.39
C HIS A 8 2.91 -5.13 -3.37
N LYS A 9 2.70 -6.14 -4.20
CA LYS A 9 1.56 -6.21 -5.12
C LYS A 9 0.81 -7.51 -4.90
N GLU A 10 -0.49 -7.41 -4.75
CA GLU A 10 -1.34 -8.57 -4.52
C GLU A 10 -2.68 -8.40 -5.22
N THR A 11 -3.22 -9.49 -5.76
CA THR A 11 -4.59 -9.53 -6.27
C THR A 11 -5.46 -10.26 -5.26
N LEU A 12 -6.48 -9.56 -4.76
CA LEU A 12 -7.43 -10.07 -3.78
C LEU A 12 -8.40 -11.07 -4.44
N SER A 13 -9.06 -11.88 -3.61
CA SER A 13 -10.02 -12.89 -4.07
C SER A 13 -11.25 -12.31 -4.78
N ASN A 14 -11.61 -11.05 -4.52
CA ASN A 14 -12.67 -10.32 -5.21
C ASN A 14 -12.21 -9.67 -6.53
N GLY A 15 -10.97 -9.95 -6.96
CA GLY A 15 -10.35 -9.43 -8.17
C GLY A 15 -9.77 -8.03 -8.06
N CYS A 16 -9.93 -7.33 -6.93
CA CYS A 16 -9.25 -6.06 -6.70
C CYS A 16 -7.74 -6.26 -6.61
N LYS A 17 -6.97 -5.28 -7.06
CA LYS A 17 -5.51 -5.27 -6.96
C LYS A 17 -5.11 -4.24 -5.91
N ILE A 18 -4.13 -4.61 -5.09
CA ILE A 18 -3.49 -3.69 -4.15
C ILE A 18 -2.03 -3.53 -4.52
N GLU A 19 -1.54 -2.30 -4.41
CA GLU A 19 -0.14 -1.95 -4.56
C GLU A 19 0.27 -1.11 -3.36
N VAL A 20 1.27 -1.56 -2.60
CA VAL A 20 1.82 -0.83 -1.46
C VAL A 20 3.30 -0.62 -1.70
N LYS A 21 3.80 0.59 -1.48
CA LYS A 21 5.22 0.91 -1.62
C LYS A 21 5.71 1.66 -0.41
N ALA A 22 6.89 1.28 0.07
CA ALA A 22 7.63 2.02 1.08
C ALA A 22 9.01 2.39 0.51
N GLU A 23 9.40 3.65 0.68
CA GLU A 23 10.65 4.19 0.20
C GLU A 23 11.32 4.98 1.33
N ILE A 24 12.55 4.59 1.69
CA ILE A 24 13.37 5.40 2.58
C ILE A 24 14.06 6.47 1.74
N LEU A 25 13.64 7.71 1.95
CA LEU A 25 14.21 8.89 1.31
C LEU A 25 15.62 9.18 1.85
N ARG A 26 16.38 9.99 1.10
CA ARG A 26 17.78 10.32 1.43
C ARG A 26 17.97 11.08 2.74
N ASP A 27 16.93 11.78 3.20
CA ASP A 27 16.88 12.47 4.49
C ASP A 27 16.57 11.51 5.65
N GLY A 28 16.34 10.22 5.36
CA GLY A 28 15.95 9.21 6.34
C GLY A 28 14.44 9.15 6.60
N SER A 29 13.64 9.97 5.91
CA SER A 29 12.19 9.93 6.00
C SER A 29 11.63 8.68 5.30
N LEU A 30 10.58 8.08 5.88
CA LEU A 30 9.83 7.00 5.24
C LEU A 30 8.69 7.61 4.42
N LYS A 31 8.74 7.43 3.10
CA LYS A 31 7.60 7.69 2.21
C LYS A 31 6.85 6.38 2.00
N MET A 32 5.54 6.40 2.14
CA MET A 32 4.71 5.22 1.90
C MET A 32 3.57 5.56 0.95
N SER A 33 3.13 4.62 0.14
CA SER A 33 1.97 4.80 -0.72
C SER A 33 1.13 3.54 -0.74
N ILE A 34 -0.20 3.70 -0.67
CA ILE A 34 -1.20 2.65 -0.80
C ILE A 34 -2.03 2.95 -2.04
N GLY A 35 -2.10 2.00 -2.96
CA GLY A 35 -2.96 2.01 -4.14
C GLY A 35 -3.89 0.81 -4.11
N VAL A 36 -5.18 1.05 -4.35
CA VAL A 36 -6.21 0.02 -4.43
C VAL A 36 -6.96 0.23 -5.74
N TYR A 37 -7.04 -0.83 -6.55
CA TYR A 37 -7.58 -0.80 -7.90
C TYR A 37 -8.63 -1.90 -8.09
N ARG A 38 -9.67 -1.60 -8.85
CA ARG A 38 -10.64 -2.61 -9.30
C ARG A 38 -10.03 -3.52 -10.37
N PRO A 39 -10.64 -4.68 -10.65
CA PRO A 39 -10.18 -5.58 -11.72
C PRO A 39 -10.10 -4.91 -13.10
N ASP A 40 -10.97 -3.93 -13.35
CA ASP A 40 -11.03 -3.12 -14.58
C ASP A 40 -9.91 -2.06 -14.67
N GLY A 41 -9.11 -1.89 -13.62
CA GLY A 41 -8.05 -0.89 -13.52
C GLY A 41 -8.51 0.46 -12.96
N SER A 42 -9.79 0.60 -12.57
CA SER A 42 -10.29 1.83 -11.95
C SER A 42 -9.69 2.01 -10.56
N VAL A 43 -9.29 3.24 -10.23
CA VAL A 43 -8.81 3.61 -8.89
C VAL A 43 -9.96 3.52 -7.88
N ILE A 44 -9.74 2.80 -6.78
CA ILE A 44 -10.60 2.81 -5.61
C ILE A 44 -10.07 3.82 -4.61
N GLU A 45 -8.77 3.73 -4.30
CA GLU A 45 -8.08 4.59 -3.34
C GLU A 45 -6.60 4.69 -3.75
N GLU A 46 -6.04 5.89 -3.71
CA GLU A 46 -4.61 6.14 -3.77
C GLU A 46 -4.24 7.13 -2.66
N ASP A 47 -3.46 6.68 -1.68
CA ASP A 47 -2.93 7.51 -0.60
C ASP A 47 -1.39 7.46 -0.64
N GLU A 48 -0.75 8.61 -0.87
CA GLU A 48 0.71 8.73 -0.99
C GLU A 48 1.41 9.11 0.32
N HIS A 49 0.69 9.31 1.42
CA HIS A 49 1.27 9.61 2.73
C HIS A 49 0.50 8.98 3.90
N PRO A 50 0.20 7.66 3.86
CA PRO A 50 -0.31 6.99 5.04
C PRO A 50 0.84 6.99 6.06
N SER A 51 0.66 7.73 7.16
CA SER A 51 1.68 7.93 8.19
C SER A 51 1.43 6.97 9.36
N PRO A 52 2.00 5.75 9.35
CA PRO A 52 2.00 4.89 10.52
C PRO A 52 2.94 5.52 11.54
N HIS A 53 2.38 6.31 12.45
CA HIS A 53 3.15 6.77 13.58
C HIS A 53 3.71 5.56 14.33
N LEU A 54 5.03 5.50 14.52
CA LEU A 54 5.76 4.56 15.40
C LEU A 54 6.06 3.16 14.85
N LEU A 55 5.91 2.89 13.55
CA LEU A 55 6.32 1.61 12.94
C LEU A 55 7.68 1.72 12.23
N ASP A 56 8.45 0.63 12.24
CA ASP A 56 9.61 0.46 11.35
C ASP A 56 9.15 0.13 9.92
N LEU A 57 10.08 -0.01 8.97
CA LEU A 57 9.71 -0.18 7.56
C LEU A 57 8.87 -1.45 7.32
N GLU A 58 9.24 -2.56 7.96
CA GLU A 58 8.51 -3.83 7.86
C GLU A 58 7.10 -3.71 8.48
N GLY A 59 7.00 -3.14 9.69
CA GLY A 59 5.71 -2.92 10.34
C GLY A 59 4.82 -1.91 9.60
N ALA A 60 5.41 -0.88 8.99
CA ALA A 60 4.70 0.08 8.16
C ALA A 60 4.13 -0.59 6.91
N MET A 61 4.91 -1.48 6.27
CA MET A 61 4.47 -2.27 5.12
C MET A 61 3.30 -3.20 5.49
N ASP A 62 3.43 -3.99 6.55
CA ASP A 62 2.37 -4.89 6.99
C ASP A 62 1.07 -4.13 7.30
N TRP A 63 1.18 -3.01 8.03
CA TRP A 63 0.03 -2.15 8.33
C TRP A 63 -0.63 -1.59 7.06
N ALA A 64 0.17 -1.12 6.10
CA ALA A 64 -0.33 -0.56 4.85
C ALA A 64 -1.01 -1.64 3.97
N ILE A 65 -0.46 -2.85 3.96
CA ILE A 65 -1.07 -4.01 3.28
C ILE A 65 -2.41 -4.34 3.91
N ASP A 66 -2.52 -4.36 5.24
CA ASP A 66 -3.77 -4.65 5.94
C ASP A 66 -4.83 -3.57 5.66
N ILE A 67 -4.45 -2.29 5.61
CA ILE A 67 -5.37 -1.22 5.21
C ILE A 67 -5.82 -1.40 3.75
N ALA A 68 -4.89 -1.64 2.82
CA ALA A 68 -5.20 -1.83 1.41
C ALA A 68 -6.15 -3.02 1.20
N LYS A 69 -5.90 -4.14 1.89
CA LYS A 69 -6.78 -5.32 1.92
C LYS A 69 -8.15 -4.98 2.48
N GLY A 70 -8.20 -4.22 3.57
CA GLY A 70 -9.45 -3.75 4.16
C GLY A 70 -10.29 -2.92 3.20
N ILE A 71 -9.67 -1.98 2.47
CA ILE A 71 -10.35 -1.13 1.48
C ILE A 71 -10.81 -1.97 0.28
N GLY A 72 -9.92 -2.81 -0.26
CA GLY A 72 -10.20 -3.67 -1.40
C GLY A 72 -11.32 -4.67 -1.12
N ASN A 73 -11.30 -5.35 0.03
CA ASN A 73 -12.33 -6.32 0.43
C ASN A 73 -13.67 -5.66 0.81
N LYS A 74 -13.67 -4.38 1.22
CA LYS A 74 -14.90 -3.61 1.45
C LYS A 74 -15.61 -3.23 0.15
N GLN A 75 -14.92 -3.28 -1.00
CA GLN A 75 -15.60 -3.11 -2.28
C GLN A 75 -16.47 -4.35 -2.53
N HIS A 76 -17.78 -4.16 -2.47
CA HIS A 76 -18.74 -5.09 -3.08
C HIS A 76 -18.59 -4.98 -4.60
N THR A 77 -17.59 -5.64 -5.16
CA THR A 77 -17.57 -5.95 -6.59
C THR A 77 -18.57 -7.08 -6.82
N LEU A 78 -19.71 -6.72 -7.42
CA LEU A 78 -20.80 -7.58 -7.86
C LEU A 78 -20.38 -8.55 -8.97
#